data_AF-A0A8D2GQ82-F1
#
_entry.id   AF-A0A8D2GQ82-F1
#
_cell.length_a   1.000
_cell.length_b   1.000
_cell.length_c   1.000
_cell.angle_alpha   90.00
_cell.angle_beta   90.00
_cell.angle_gamma   90.00
#
_symmetry.space_group_name_H-M   'P 1'
#
loop_
_entity.id
_entity.type
_entity.pdbx_description
1 polymer ?
#
loop_
_entity_poly.entity_id
_entity_poly.type
_entity_poly.pdbx_seq_one_letter_code
_entity_poly.pdbx_strand_id
1 'polypeptide(L)'
;LPFFDGPERKGIDMDHHWITESGGQPQEIPARRQAFRKEWTGPECAHGIGNIQAQKEFSLEYDAFLACLHSETREREREREREREKGKGPGARYSPPKHAYFLQKCPVCSCHHLPVNPLKLLIHQMD
;
A
#
# COMPACT_ATOMS: atom_id res chain seq x y z
N LEU A 1 24.89 21.25 14.11
CA LEU A 1 24.23 21.68 15.37
C LEU A 1 24.13 20.47 16.28
N PRO A 2 24.52 20.56 17.56
CA PRO A 2 24.28 19.48 18.52
C PRO A 2 22.78 19.33 18.79
N PHE A 3 22.29 18.09 18.96
CA PHE A 3 20.91 17.81 19.34
C PHE A 3 20.77 17.99 20.86
N PHE A 4 19.97 18.98 21.29
CA PHE A 4 19.73 19.27 22.71
C PHE A 4 18.36 18.73 23.13
N ASP A 5 18.39 17.62 23.85
CA ASP A 5 17.20 16.88 24.24
C ASP A 5 16.56 17.40 25.54
N GLY A 6 16.28 18.71 25.57
CA GLY A 6 15.66 19.39 26.71
C GLY A 6 14.20 18.99 26.97
N PRO A 7 13.34 18.85 25.95
CA PRO A 7 11.94 18.47 26.12
C PRO A 7 11.76 17.07 26.70
N GLU A 8 12.48 16.06 26.19
CA GLU A 8 12.37 14.67 26.65
C GLU A 8 12.79 14.54 28.11
N ARG A 9 13.89 15.20 28.51
CA ARG A 9 14.35 15.26 29.91
C ARG A 9 13.35 15.90 30.87
N LYS A 10 12.48 16.78 30.38
CA LYS A 10 11.42 17.42 31.17
C LYS A 10 10.08 16.68 31.07
N GLY A 11 10.00 15.61 30.29
CA GLY A 11 8.77 14.87 30.02
C GLY A 11 7.73 15.66 29.23
N ILE A 12 8.16 16.66 28.46
CA ILE A 12 7.27 17.49 27.63
C ILE A 12 7.29 16.93 26.21
N ASP A 13 6.15 16.44 25.74
CA ASP A 13 5.96 16.05 24.33
C ASP A 13 5.76 17.32 23.48
N MET A 14 6.79 17.70 22.74
CA MET A 14 6.75 18.83 21.81
C MET A 14 6.41 18.37 20.39
N ASP A 15 7.01 17.25 19.97
CA ASP A 15 7.00 16.76 18.59
C ASP A 15 6.85 15.24 18.47
N HIS A 16 6.97 14.46 19.55
CA HIS A 16 6.92 12.99 19.51
C HIS A 16 5.58 12.46 18.98
N HIS A 17 4.46 13.10 19.37
CA HIS A 17 3.13 12.75 18.86
C HIS A 17 2.98 12.89 17.34
N TRP A 18 3.82 13.70 16.69
CA TRP A 18 3.76 13.92 15.23
C TRP A 18 4.71 13.01 14.44
N ILE A 19 5.81 12.56 15.07
CA ILE A 19 6.87 11.78 14.41
C ILE A 19 6.42 10.34 14.09
N THR A 20 5.54 9.78 14.92
CA THR A 20 5.20 8.36 14.87
C THR A 20 3.82 8.15 14.27
N GLU A 21 3.76 7.69 13.01
CA GLU A 21 2.49 7.35 12.32
C GLU A 21 1.69 6.24 13.04
N SER A 22 2.35 5.45 13.88
CA SER A 22 1.72 4.40 14.69
C SER A 22 1.24 4.85 16.06
N GLY A 23 1.50 6.10 16.45
CA GLY A 23 1.07 6.70 17.70
C GLY A 23 -0.43 7.02 17.73
N GLY A 24 -0.86 7.68 18.81
CA GLY A 24 -2.25 8.13 18.94
C GLY A 24 -2.62 9.14 17.86
N GLN A 25 -3.55 8.76 16.98
CA GLN A 25 -4.11 9.64 15.95
C GLN A 25 -5.45 10.21 16.42
N PRO A 26 -5.81 11.45 16.02
CA PRO A 26 -7.16 11.95 16.21
C PRO A 26 -8.19 10.96 15.64
N GLN A 27 -9.25 10.68 16.40
CA GLN A 27 -10.32 9.73 16.02
C GLN A 27 -9.85 8.28 15.84
N GLU A 28 -8.66 7.92 16.35
CA GLU A 28 -8.09 6.56 16.25
C GLU A 28 -7.96 6.05 14.81
N ILE A 29 -7.86 6.95 13.83
CA ILE A 29 -7.74 6.57 12.43
C ILE A 29 -6.36 5.93 12.21
N PRO A 30 -6.30 4.66 11.80
CA PRO A 30 -5.03 4.00 11.58
C PRO A 30 -4.38 4.54 10.31
N ALA A 31 -3.07 4.82 10.37
CA ALA A 31 -2.29 5.04 9.17
C ALA A 31 -2.36 3.78 8.27
N ARG A 32 -2.32 3.97 6.94
CA ARG A 32 -2.41 2.86 5.97
C ARG A 32 -1.42 1.73 6.25
N ARG A 33 -0.26 2.07 6.83
CA ARG A 33 0.85 1.16 7.11
C ARG A 33 1.14 1.01 8.60
N GLN A 34 0.17 1.31 9.44
CA GLN A 34 0.31 1.31 10.90
C GLN A 34 0.87 -0.03 11.41
N ALA A 35 0.42 -1.16 10.84
CA ALA A 35 0.90 -2.50 11.22
C ALA A 35 2.41 -2.64 11.02
N PHE A 36 2.91 -2.40 9.80
CA PHE A 36 4.34 -2.47 9.49
C PHE A 36 5.19 -1.46 10.28
N ARG A 37 4.67 -0.24 10.49
CA ARG A 37 5.37 0.77 11.30
C ARG A 37 5.48 0.34 12.77
N LYS A 38 4.43 -0.27 13.33
CA LYS A 38 4.44 -0.81 14.69
C LYS A 38 5.40 -1.99 14.82
N GLU A 39 5.41 -2.90 13.86
CA GLU A 39 6.31 -4.05 13.86
C GLU A 39 7.78 -3.61 13.80
N TRP A 40 8.13 -2.67 12.92
CA TRP A 40 9.49 -2.13 12.83
C TRP A 40 9.91 -1.32 14.07
N THR A 41 9.06 -0.40 14.55
CA THR A 41 9.39 0.52 15.68
C THR A 41 9.07 -0.10 17.04
N GLY A 42 8.54 -1.31 17.05
CA GLY A 42 8.01 -1.97 18.24
C GLY A 42 9.10 -2.38 19.24
N PRO A 43 8.70 -2.66 20.49
CA PRO A 43 9.60 -3.15 21.54
C PRO A 43 10.27 -4.48 21.19
N GLU A 44 9.67 -5.27 20.30
CA GLU A 44 10.19 -6.54 19.80
C GLU A 44 11.25 -6.41 18.70
N CYS A 45 11.41 -5.23 18.11
CA CYS A 45 12.18 -5.01 16.89
C CYS A 45 13.27 -3.94 17.07
N ALA A 46 13.12 -2.73 16.53
CA ALA A 46 14.21 -1.75 16.51
C ALA A 46 14.37 -0.92 17.80
N HIS A 47 13.46 -1.02 18.78
CA HIS A 47 13.46 -0.15 19.95
C HIS A 47 14.65 -0.44 20.88
N GLY A 48 15.48 0.56 21.17
CA GLY A 48 16.58 0.47 22.15
C GLY A 48 17.85 -0.28 21.68
N ILE A 49 17.84 -0.88 20.49
CA ILE A 49 18.95 -1.69 19.93
C ILE A 49 19.95 -0.81 19.14
N GLY A 50 19.53 0.40 18.78
CA GLY A 50 20.35 1.35 18.02
C GLY A 50 20.36 1.06 16.52
N ASN A 51 20.53 2.11 15.70
CA ASN A 51 20.29 2.06 14.26
C ASN A 51 21.18 1.04 13.52
N ILE A 52 22.46 0.94 13.90
CA ILE A 52 23.43 0.06 13.22
C ILE A 52 23.01 -1.42 13.35
N GLN A 53 22.62 -1.82 14.54
CA GLN A 53 22.22 -3.20 14.80
C GLN A 53 20.79 -3.46 14.29
N ALA A 54 19.89 -2.49 14.43
CA ALA A 54 18.53 -2.58 13.90
C ALA A 54 18.50 -2.80 12.38
N GLN A 55 19.37 -2.13 11.62
CA GLN A 55 19.48 -2.34 10.17
C GLN A 55 19.96 -3.74 9.79
N LYS A 56 20.71 -4.42 10.67
CA LYS A 56 21.25 -5.74 10.39
C LYS A 56 20.30 -6.86 10.80
N GLU A 57 19.66 -6.71 11.96
CA GLU A 57 18.82 -7.75 12.56
C GLU A 57 17.38 -7.70 12.05
N PHE A 58 16.88 -6.51 11.72
CA PHE A 58 15.48 -6.28 11.36
C PHE A 58 15.30 -5.72 9.94
N SER A 59 16.25 -6.03 9.06
CA SER A 59 16.20 -5.59 7.66
C SER A 59 14.93 -6.04 6.95
N LEU A 60 14.39 -7.20 7.31
CA LEU A 60 13.18 -7.74 6.69
C LEU A 60 11.94 -6.89 6.98
N GLU A 61 11.75 -6.50 8.24
CA GLU A 61 10.64 -5.66 8.70
C GLU A 61 10.75 -4.25 8.13
N TYR A 62 11.97 -3.72 8.06
CA TYR A 62 12.25 -2.44 7.42
C TYR A 62 11.97 -2.49 5.92
N ASP A 63 12.42 -3.53 5.22
CA ASP A 63 12.18 -3.73 3.79
C ASP A 63 10.70 -3.95 3.50
N ALA A 64 9.97 -4.66 4.36
CA ALA A 64 8.51 -4.80 4.26
C ALA A 64 7.80 -3.46 4.44
N PHE A 65 8.24 -2.64 5.40
CA PHE A 65 7.73 -1.27 5.58
C PHE A 65 8.03 -0.39 4.35
N LEU A 66 9.24 -0.48 3.79
CA LEU A 66 9.66 0.25 2.59
C LEU A 66 8.94 -0.23 1.32
N ALA A 67 8.78 -1.53 1.13
CA ALA A 67 8.03 -2.11 0.02
C ALA A 67 6.54 -1.79 0.13
N CYS A 68 6.03 -1.64 1.36
CA CYS A 68 4.71 -1.07 1.56
C CYS A 68 4.70 0.40 1.14
N LEU A 69 5.72 1.20 1.55
CA LEU A 69 5.90 2.63 1.23
C LEU A 69 5.93 2.91 -0.26
N HIS A 70 6.78 2.19 -0.96
CA HIS A 70 7.00 2.27 -2.38
C HIS A 70 5.99 1.42 -3.14
N SER A 71 5.77 1.76 -4.41
CA SER A 71 4.81 1.05 -5.23
C SER A 71 5.40 -0.22 -5.85
N GLU A 72 6.29 -0.94 -5.17
CA GLU A 72 6.96 -2.14 -5.71
C GLU A 72 5.95 -3.24 -6.07
N THR A 73 4.81 -3.25 -5.38
CA THR A 73 3.62 -4.05 -5.75
C THR A 73 3.12 -3.78 -7.18
N ARG A 74 3.29 -2.56 -7.71
CA ARG A 74 2.88 -2.21 -9.07
C ARG A 74 3.71 -2.90 -10.14
N GLU A 75 4.97 -3.20 -9.88
CA GLU A 75 5.80 -3.91 -10.87
C GLU A 75 5.33 -5.35 -11.05
N ARG A 76 5.11 -6.05 -9.94
CA ARG A 76 4.51 -7.40 -9.95
C ARG A 76 3.11 -7.39 -10.56
N GLU A 77 2.30 -6.36 -10.30
CA GLU A 77 1.00 -6.21 -10.94
C GLU A 77 1.11 -6.05 -12.46
N ARG A 78 2.02 -5.19 -12.94
CA ARG A 78 2.28 -5.00 -14.38
C ARG A 78 2.75 -6.29 -15.05
N GLU A 79 3.59 -7.07 -14.38
CA GLU A 79 4.05 -8.35 -14.90
C GLU A 79 2.87 -9.33 -15.06
N ARG A 80 2.04 -9.49 -14.02
CA ARG A 80 0.82 -10.32 -14.12
C ARG A 80 -0.13 -9.83 -15.20
N GLU A 81 -0.25 -8.52 -15.40
CA GLU A 81 -1.06 -7.97 -16.49
C GLU A 81 -0.50 -8.34 -17.86
N ARG A 82 0.81 -8.22 -18.08
CA ARG A 82 1.47 -8.64 -19.33
C ARG A 82 1.27 -10.12 -19.61
N GLU A 83 1.39 -10.97 -18.59
CA GLU A 83 1.12 -12.41 -18.71
C GLU A 83 -0.35 -12.70 -19.07
N ARG A 84 -1.28 -11.99 -18.41
CA ARG A 84 -2.71 -12.09 -18.71
C ARG A 84 -3.04 -11.64 -20.13
N GLU A 85 -2.35 -10.63 -20.66
CA GLU A 85 -2.51 -10.19 -22.05
C GLU A 85 -1.99 -11.21 -23.05
N LYS A 86 -0.80 -11.78 -22.81
CA LYS A 86 -0.26 -12.87 -23.63
C LYS A 86 -1.19 -14.09 -23.68
N GLY A 87 -1.95 -14.33 -22.61
CA GLY A 87 -2.92 -15.42 -22.51
C GLY A 87 -4.26 -15.20 -23.23
N LYS A 88 -4.50 -14.00 -23.81
CA LYS A 88 -5.72 -13.66 -24.55
C LYS A 88 -5.49 -13.87 -26.06
N GLY A 89 -6.12 -14.90 -26.65
CA GLY A 89 -6.03 -15.19 -28.08
C GLY A 89 -6.94 -16.35 -28.49
N PRO A 90 -7.06 -16.70 -29.79
CA PRO A 90 -7.80 -17.87 -30.22
C PRO A 90 -7.11 -19.14 -29.70
N GLY A 91 -7.73 -19.81 -28.72
CA GLY A 91 -7.10 -20.86 -27.89
C GLY A 91 -6.71 -20.42 -26.46
N ALA A 92 -7.32 -19.34 -25.96
CA ALA A 92 -6.97 -18.68 -24.70
C ALA A 92 -6.82 -19.61 -23.49
N ARG A 93 -5.65 -19.54 -22.84
CA ARG A 93 -5.38 -20.18 -21.54
C ARG A 93 -5.93 -19.39 -20.35
N TYR A 94 -6.19 -18.09 -20.54
CA TYR A 94 -6.68 -17.19 -19.50
C TYR A 94 -8.08 -16.67 -19.83
N SER A 95 -9.04 -16.95 -18.95
CA SER A 95 -10.39 -16.39 -18.99
C SER A 95 -10.60 -15.56 -17.72
N PRO A 96 -10.88 -14.24 -17.81
CA PRO A 96 -11.08 -13.42 -16.63
C PRO A 96 -12.30 -13.87 -15.81
N PRO A 97 -12.29 -13.69 -14.47
CA PRO A 97 -13.41 -14.07 -13.62
C PRO A 97 -14.71 -13.38 -14.02
N LYS A 98 -15.87 -14.04 -13.84
CA LYS A 98 -17.18 -13.48 -14.20
C LYS A 98 -17.50 -12.15 -13.50
N HIS A 99 -16.98 -11.96 -12.28
CA HIS A 99 -17.12 -10.71 -11.52
C HIS A 99 -16.14 -9.60 -11.94
N ALA A 100 -15.15 -9.91 -12.78
CA ALA A 100 -14.19 -8.91 -13.29
C ALA A 100 -14.79 -8.00 -14.36
N TYR A 101 -15.97 -8.35 -14.88
CA TYR A 101 -16.72 -7.55 -15.84
C TYR A 101 -17.94 -6.98 -15.13
N PHE A 102 -18.03 -5.65 -15.03
CA PHE A 102 -19.30 -5.03 -14.70
C PHE A 102 -20.14 -5.08 -15.97
N LEU A 103 -21.12 -5.99 -16.02
CA LEU A 103 -22.10 -6.04 -17.11
C LEU A 103 -23.02 -4.83 -16.97
N GLN A 104 -22.58 -3.66 -17.42
CA GLN A 104 -23.44 -2.48 -17.47
C GLN A 104 -24.49 -2.73 -18.56
N LYS A 105 -25.78 -2.66 -18.19
CA LYS A 105 -26.86 -2.73 -19.18
C LYS A 105 -26.71 -1.54 -20.13
N CYS A 106 -26.71 -1.80 -21.44
CA CYS A 106 -26.74 -0.74 -22.44
C CYS A 106 -27.97 0.15 -22.19
N PRO A 107 -27.81 1.47 -21.95
CA PRO A 107 -28.93 2.38 -21.68
C PRO A 107 -29.86 2.56 -22.89
N VAL A 108 -29.41 2.12 -24.08
CA VAL A 108 -30.13 2.34 -25.35
C VAL A 108 -31.06 1.18 -25.71
N CYS A 109 -30.76 -0.07 -25.34
CA CYS A 109 -31.53 -1.20 -25.85
C CYS A 109 -31.92 -2.29 -24.85
N SER A 110 -31.48 -2.26 -23.58
CA SER A 110 -31.83 -3.27 -22.56
C SER A 110 -31.44 -4.73 -22.87
N CYS A 111 -31.03 -5.07 -24.09
CA CYS A 111 -30.87 -6.45 -24.57
C CYS A 111 -29.42 -6.90 -24.77
N HIS A 112 -28.41 -6.03 -24.58
CA HIS A 112 -27.01 -6.41 -24.70
C HIS A 112 -26.20 -6.01 -23.47
N HIS A 113 -25.62 -7.02 -22.80
CA HIS A 113 -24.55 -6.83 -21.84
C HIS A 113 -23.25 -6.59 -22.61
N LEU A 114 -22.77 -5.35 -22.64
CA LEU A 114 -21.42 -5.07 -23.15
C LEU A 114 -20.42 -5.34 -22.02
N PRO A 115 -19.33 -6.09 -22.27
CA PRO A 115 -18.26 -6.24 -21.29
C PRO A 115 -17.50 -4.91 -21.22
N VAL A 116 -17.86 -4.06 -20.26
CA VAL A 116 -17.14 -2.81 -20.04
C VAL A 116 -15.98 -3.09 -19.09
N ASN A 117 -14.76 -2.86 -19.59
CA ASN A 117 -13.56 -2.92 -18.76
C ASN A 117 -13.55 -1.68 -17.85
N PRO A 118 -13.59 -1.81 -16.52
CA PRO A 118 -13.66 -0.67 -15.61
C PRO A 118 -12.45 0.27 -15.74
N LEU A 119 -11.28 -0.24 -16.18
CA LEU A 119 -10.11 0.59 -16.46
C LEU A 119 -10.31 1.55 -17.65
N LYS A 120 -11.11 1.17 -18.65
CA LYS A 120 -11.43 2.06 -19.79
C LYS A 120 -12.47 3.13 -19.43
N LEU A 121 -13.34 2.85 -18.47
CA LEU A 121 -14.34 3.82 -18.00
C LEU A 121 -13.70 4.96 -17.20
N LEU A 122 -12.71 4.65 -16.37
CA LEU A 122 -12.02 5.65 -15.56
C LEU A 122 -11.18 6.62 -16.40
N ILE A 123 -10.59 6.15 -17.51
CA ILE A 123 -9.81 7.01 -18.42
C ILE A 123 -10.72 8.03 -19.13
N HIS A 124 -11.96 7.67 -19.45
CA HIS A 124 -12.91 8.58 -20.11
C HIS A 124 -13.61 9.58 -19.18
N GLN A 125 -13.46 9.47 -17.86
CA GLN A 125 -14.04 10.41 -16.90
C GLN A 125 -13.07 11.52 -16.45
N MET A 126 -11.84 11.51 -16.98
CA MET A 126 -10.80 12.50 -16.67
C MET A 126 -10.51 13.49 -17.81
N ASP A 127 -11.32 13.48 -18.88
CA ASP A 127 -11.33 14.49 -19.95
C ASP A 127 -12.54 15.44 -19.81
#